data_AF-A0AAX6RGR8-F1
#
_entry.id   AF-A0AAX6RGR8-F1
#
_cell.length_a   1.000
_cell.length_b   1.000
_cell.length_c   1.000
_cell.angle_alpha   90.00
_cell.angle_beta   90.00
_cell.angle_gamma   90.00
#
_symmetry.space_group_name_H-M   'P 1'
#
loop_
_entity.id
_entity.type
_entity.pdbx_description
1 polymer ?
#
loop_
_entity_poly.entity_id
_entity_poly.type
_entity_poly.pdbx_seq_one_letter_code
_entity_poly.pdbx_strand_id
1 'polypeptide(L)'
;MNRKKFLHSRSSPSGGHEEKEQADTVYNSQVRTTLGPEASYVVGDSRKNGRHCFPSGTPESTVGPKEMTRESAAVFIQAWWRGTLLRWMLLHVALRVWIIQCWWRQIQARQLEKRRWMALEFYARREWAAVKLQSWIRMWRIRQSYCRFLNAVRIIQVYWRWHNCHSRGFIQGEYELKDNQLNIQLEISLGSQACKVHQCIPLPLKE
;
A
#
# COMPACT_ATOMS: atom_id res chain seq x y z
N MET A 1 -16.51 -20.32 51.62
CA MET A 1 -15.58 -19.17 51.84
C MET A 1 -14.48 -19.29 50.80
N ASN A 2 -14.11 -18.33 49.95
CA ASN A 2 -14.27 -16.88 49.98
C ASN A 2 -14.29 -16.37 48.53
N ARG A 3 -15.26 -15.50 48.20
CA ARG A 3 -15.37 -14.76 46.93
C ARG A 3 -14.21 -13.76 46.83
N LYS A 4 -13.45 -13.76 45.73
CA LYS A 4 -12.75 -12.55 45.27
C LYS A 4 -13.31 -12.14 43.91
N LYS A 5 -14.21 -11.15 43.98
CA LYS A 5 -14.57 -10.29 42.85
C LYS A 5 -13.32 -9.51 42.47
N PHE A 6 -12.83 -9.64 41.25
CA PHE A 6 -12.00 -8.61 40.64
C PHE A 6 -12.83 -7.90 39.59
N LEU A 7 -13.04 -6.62 39.86
CA LEU A 7 -13.81 -5.68 39.07
C LEU A 7 -13.23 -5.59 37.67
N HIS A 8 -14.13 -5.55 36.69
CA HIS A 8 -13.88 -4.99 35.37
C HIS A 8 -13.29 -3.59 35.52
N SER A 9 -12.05 -3.39 35.07
CA SER A 9 -11.56 -2.08 34.65
C SER A 9 -11.38 -2.11 33.14
N ARG A 10 -12.39 -1.57 32.46
CA ARG A 10 -12.44 -1.35 31.03
C ARG A 10 -11.58 -0.11 30.75
N SER A 11 -10.27 -0.30 30.57
CA SER A 11 -9.40 0.77 30.05
C SER A 11 -9.50 0.79 28.53
N SER A 12 -10.38 1.66 28.03
CA SER A 12 -10.38 2.07 26.62
C SER A 12 -9.01 2.67 26.26
N PRO A 13 -8.34 2.24 25.18
CA PRO A 13 -7.21 2.98 24.63
C PRO A 13 -7.77 4.12 23.76
N SER A 14 -8.34 5.13 24.42
CA SER A 14 -8.62 6.43 23.80
C SER A 14 -7.38 7.28 24.07
N GLY A 15 -6.43 7.24 23.14
CA GLY A 15 -5.14 7.93 23.30
C GLY A 15 -4.22 7.84 22.09
N GLY A 16 -4.54 7.01 21.09
CA GLY A 16 -3.73 6.87 19.87
C GLY A 16 -4.04 7.84 18.74
N HIS A 17 -5.04 8.72 18.90
CA HIS A 17 -5.39 9.74 17.90
C HIS A 17 -4.79 11.11 18.23
N GLU A 18 -4.77 11.52 19.50
CA GLU A 18 -4.22 12.83 19.91
C GLU A 18 -2.70 12.90 19.77
N GLU A 19 -1.96 11.81 20.02
CA GLU A 19 -0.50 11.78 19.83
C GLU A 19 -0.08 11.87 18.35
N LYS A 20 -0.91 11.34 17.44
CA LYS A 20 -0.65 11.45 16.00
C LYS A 20 -1.01 12.82 15.45
N GLU A 21 -2.09 13.41 15.96
CA GLU A 21 -2.49 14.77 15.60
C GLU A 21 -1.47 15.80 16.11
N GLN A 22 -0.88 15.59 17.29
CA GLN A 22 0.23 16.41 17.79
C GLN A 22 1.52 16.22 16.99
N ALA A 23 1.87 14.99 16.60
CA ALA A 23 3.03 14.73 15.75
C ALA A 23 2.89 15.33 14.34
N ASP A 24 1.70 15.27 13.75
CA ASP A 24 1.40 15.85 12.43
C ASP A 24 1.34 17.39 12.49
N THR A 25 0.93 17.96 13.61
CA THR A 25 0.96 19.43 13.83
C THR A 25 2.40 19.94 13.94
N VAL A 26 3.26 19.23 14.68
CA VAL A 26 4.69 19.59 14.82
C VAL A 26 5.44 19.38 13.50
N TYR A 27 5.12 18.34 12.72
CA TYR A 27 5.71 18.14 11.40
C TYR A 27 5.30 19.23 10.41
N ASN A 28 4.02 19.63 10.39
CA ASN A 28 3.55 20.70 9.52
C ASN A 28 4.00 22.11 9.96
N SER A 29 4.21 22.37 11.26
CA SER A 29 4.81 23.63 11.72
C SER A 29 6.29 23.73 11.34
N GLN A 30 7.03 22.62 11.38
CA GLN A 30 8.43 22.57 10.93
C GLN A 30 8.55 22.82 9.41
N VAL A 31 7.63 22.28 8.61
CA VAL A 31 7.61 22.47 7.15
C VAL A 31 7.16 23.89 6.77
N ARG A 32 6.24 24.50 7.54
CA ARG A 32 5.81 25.89 7.31
C ARG A 32 6.88 26.94 7.67
N THR A 33 7.85 26.59 8.53
CA THR A 33 8.92 27.51 8.96
C THR A 33 10.17 27.44 8.06
N THR A 34 10.24 26.47 7.12
CA THR A 34 11.35 26.36 6.16
C THR A 34 11.05 26.94 4.78
N LEU A 35 9.84 27.49 4.60
CA LEU A 35 9.49 28.33 3.46
C LEU A 35 9.65 29.79 3.89
N GLY A 36 10.91 30.25 3.88
CA GLY A 36 11.23 31.66 3.98
C GLY A 36 10.49 32.48 2.91
N PRO A 37 10.22 33.76 3.20
CA PRO A 37 9.36 34.59 2.38
C PRO A 37 9.90 34.61 0.96
N GLU A 38 8.96 34.45 0.01
CA GLU A 38 9.01 34.99 -1.36
C GLU A 38 10.19 35.96 -1.52
N ALA A 39 11.34 35.41 -1.89
CA ALA A 39 12.34 36.17 -2.59
C ALA A 39 11.66 36.43 -3.93
N SER A 40 10.89 37.51 -3.96
CA SER A 40 10.54 38.22 -5.16
C SER A 40 11.85 38.36 -5.92
N TYR A 41 12.09 37.45 -6.86
CA TYR A 41 13.08 37.61 -7.88
C TYR A 41 12.54 38.78 -8.69
N VAL A 42 12.86 39.98 -8.22
CA VAL A 42 12.94 41.15 -9.05
C VAL A 42 13.86 40.68 -10.17
N VAL A 43 13.27 40.41 -11.32
CA VAL A 43 13.97 40.30 -12.58
C VAL A 43 14.72 41.61 -12.67
N GLY A 44 15.97 41.58 -12.24
CA GLY A 44 16.92 42.65 -12.45
C GLY A 44 17.10 42.68 -13.95
N ASP A 45 16.25 43.45 -14.63
CA ASP A 45 16.46 43.89 -15.99
C ASP A 45 17.72 44.75 -15.98
N SER A 46 18.87 44.07 -16.00
CA SER A 46 20.14 44.67 -16.35
C SER A 46 20.29 44.64 -17.87
N ARG A 47 19.25 45.08 -18.60
CA ARG A 47 19.46 45.86 -19.81
C ARG A 47 19.98 47.25 -19.42
N LYS A 48 21.15 47.29 -18.76
CA LYS A 48 22.00 48.46 -18.85
C LYS A 48 22.57 48.43 -20.25
N ASN A 49 21.85 49.12 -21.14
CA ASN A 49 22.39 49.63 -22.39
C ASN A 49 23.85 49.97 -22.14
N GLY A 50 24.74 49.26 -22.84
CA GLY A 50 26.10 49.70 -23.06
C GLY A 50 26.02 51.00 -23.84
N ARG A 51 25.65 52.08 -23.15
CA ARG A 51 25.93 53.43 -23.60
C ARG A 51 27.43 53.47 -23.70
N HIS A 52 27.89 53.58 -24.94
CA HIS A 52 29.18 54.11 -25.29
C HIS A 52 29.59 55.16 -24.25
N CYS A 53 30.65 54.88 -23.51
CA CYS A 53 31.36 55.92 -22.79
C CYS A 53 32.07 56.80 -23.82
N PHE A 54 31.32 57.68 -24.48
CA PHE A 54 31.90 58.91 -25.02
C PHE A 54 32.20 59.81 -23.82
N PRO A 55 33.44 60.23 -23.59
CA PRO A 55 33.73 61.21 -22.56
C PRO A 55 33.26 62.57 -23.07
N SER A 56 32.08 63.02 -22.61
CA SER A 56 31.72 64.44 -22.60
C SER A 56 32.47 65.11 -21.46
N GLY A 57 33.75 65.36 -21.68
CA GLY A 57 34.53 66.31 -20.90
C GLY A 57 34.98 67.39 -21.87
N THR A 58 34.46 68.60 -21.69
CA THR A 58 35.04 69.82 -22.26
C THR A 58 36.30 70.17 -21.48
N PRO A 59 37.48 70.17 -22.12
CA PRO A 59 38.51 71.14 -21.81
C PRO A 59 38.46 72.21 -22.90
N GLU A 60 37.99 73.38 -22.52
CA GLU A 60 38.30 74.61 -23.21
C GLU A 60 39.82 74.82 -23.14
N SER A 61 40.55 74.42 -24.18
CA SER A 61 41.86 74.98 -24.54
C SER A 61 42.30 74.42 -25.90
N THR A 62 42.49 75.33 -26.83
CA THR A 62 42.96 75.15 -28.20
C THR A 62 44.37 74.54 -28.27
N VAL A 63 44.48 73.24 -28.56
CA VAL A 63 45.70 72.63 -29.12
C VAL A 63 45.30 71.48 -30.06
N GLY A 64 45.89 71.44 -31.25
CA GLY A 64 45.60 70.51 -32.35
C GLY A 64 45.73 69.01 -32.01
N PRO A 65 45.42 68.13 -32.98
CA PRO A 65 45.28 66.69 -32.75
C PRO A 65 46.53 66.10 -32.10
N LYS A 66 46.44 65.75 -30.81
CA LYS A 66 47.47 65.01 -30.10
C LYS A 66 47.60 63.63 -30.73
N GLU A 67 48.63 63.45 -31.55
CA GLU A 67 49.05 62.13 -32.00
C GLU A 67 49.28 61.26 -30.75
N MET A 68 48.50 60.20 -30.60
CA MET A 68 48.81 59.15 -29.63
C MET A 68 50.13 58.52 -30.06
N THR A 69 51.16 58.68 -29.23
CA THR A 69 52.40 57.91 -29.34
C THR A 69 52.07 56.42 -29.46
N ARG A 70 52.77 55.69 -30.36
CA ARG A 70 52.51 54.26 -30.62
C ARG A 70 52.39 53.42 -29.34
N GLU A 71 53.13 53.78 -28.31
CA GLU A 71 53.15 53.14 -27.00
C GLU A 71 51.80 53.23 -26.27
N SER A 72 51.13 54.40 -26.28
CA SER A 72 49.83 54.57 -25.62
C SER A 72 48.71 53.83 -26.35
N ALA A 73 48.77 53.77 -27.69
CA ALA A 73 47.82 52.99 -28.49
C ALA A 73 47.98 51.48 -28.26
N ALA A 74 49.22 50.99 -28.16
CA ALA A 74 49.49 49.58 -27.86
C ALA A 74 48.98 49.17 -26.47
N VAL A 75 49.19 50.01 -25.45
CA VAL A 75 48.67 49.76 -24.10
C VAL A 75 47.14 49.73 -24.09
N PHE A 76 46.49 50.60 -24.87
CA PHE A 76 45.02 50.61 -24.98
C PHE A 76 44.49 49.32 -25.62
N ILE A 77 45.12 48.87 -26.71
CA ILE A 77 44.75 47.61 -27.38
C ILE A 77 44.97 46.41 -26.44
N GLN A 78 46.06 46.39 -25.69
CA GLN A 78 46.36 45.33 -24.71
C GLN A 78 45.37 45.30 -23.55
N ALA A 79 45.02 46.46 -23.00
CA ALA A 79 44.01 46.57 -21.93
C ALA A 79 42.62 46.14 -22.43
N TRP A 80 42.26 46.51 -23.67
CA TRP A 80 41.01 46.10 -24.30
C TRP A 80 40.94 44.59 -24.52
N TRP A 81 42.03 43.97 -25.00
CA TRP A 81 42.10 42.52 -25.19
C TRP A 81 41.95 41.76 -23.87
N ARG A 82 42.62 42.20 -22.80
CA ARG A 82 42.50 41.59 -21.46
C ARG A 82 41.10 41.73 -20.87
N GLY A 83 40.48 42.90 -21.01
CA GLY A 83 39.11 43.14 -20.55
C GLY A 83 38.06 42.35 -21.34
N THR A 84 38.32 42.06 -22.61
CA THR A 84 37.44 41.25 -23.45
C THR A 84 37.59 39.78 -23.06
N LEU A 85 38.81 39.22 -23.08
CA LEU A 85 39.11 37.82 -22.69
C LEU A 85 38.48 37.41 -21.35
N LEU A 86 38.62 38.25 -20.32
CA LEU A 86 38.05 37.97 -19.00
C LEU A 86 36.51 37.89 -19.03
N ARG A 87 35.83 38.73 -19.81
CA ARG A 87 34.37 38.70 -19.95
C ARG A 87 33.89 37.43 -20.64
N TRP A 88 34.57 36.98 -21.69
CA TRP A 88 34.26 35.71 -22.36
C TRP A 88 34.44 34.54 -21.39
N MET A 89 35.54 34.50 -20.65
CA MET A 89 35.81 33.44 -19.68
C MET A 89 34.78 33.41 -18.56
N LEU A 90 34.41 34.56 -17.99
CA LEU A 90 33.39 34.66 -16.95
C LEU A 90 32.02 34.19 -17.44
N LEU A 91 31.62 34.58 -18.66
CA LEU A 91 30.35 34.12 -19.25
C LEU A 91 30.37 32.62 -19.50
N HIS A 92 31.46 32.07 -20.02
CA HIS A 92 31.61 30.63 -20.22
C HIS A 92 31.54 29.86 -18.89
N VAL A 93 32.25 30.30 -17.87
CA VAL A 93 32.21 29.67 -16.54
C VAL A 93 30.82 29.78 -15.93
N ALA A 94 30.18 30.95 -16.00
CA ALA A 94 28.81 31.15 -15.49
C ALA A 94 27.80 30.24 -16.19
N LEU A 95 27.87 30.10 -17.51
CA LEU A 95 27.02 29.17 -18.27
C LEU A 95 27.25 27.71 -17.87
N ARG A 96 28.51 27.31 -17.67
CA ARG A 96 28.84 25.94 -17.23
C ARG A 96 28.28 25.67 -15.83
N VAL A 97 28.48 26.60 -14.89
CA VAL A 97 27.93 26.51 -13.54
C VAL A 97 26.41 26.45 -13.58
N TRP A 98 25.76 27.27 -14.41
CA TRP A 98 24.31 27.27 -14.58
C TRP A 98 23.77 25.92 -15.06
N ILE A 99 24.41 25.32 -16.08
CA ILE A 99 24.03 23.99 -16.58
C ILE A 99 24.14 22.93 -15.48
N ILE A 100 25.23 22.94 -14.71
CA ILE A 100 25.46 21.99 -13.60
C ILE A 100 24.41 22.20 -12.49
N GLN A 101 24.09 23.44 -12.15
CA GLN A 101 23.06 23.76 -11.15
C GLN A 101 21.67 23.30 -11.60
N CYS A 102 21.29 23.55 -12.86
CA CYS A 102 20.04 23.07 -13.42
C CYS A 102 19.95 21.54 -13.41
N TRP A 103 21.04 20.86 -13.78
CA TRP A 103 21.12 19.39 -13.72
C TRP A 103 20.94 18.87 -12.29
N TRP A 104 21.59 19.51 -11.31
CA TRP A 104 21.43 19.13 -9.91
C TRP A 104 20.00 19.33 -9.40
N ARG A 105 19.33 20.43 -9.79
CA ARG A 105 17.91 20.64 -9.46
C ARG A 105 17.03 19.56 -10.07
N GLN A 106 17.31 19.15 -11.31
CA GLN A 106 16.55 18.10 -11.98
C GLN A 106 16.74 16.73 -11.32
N ILE A 107 17.98 16.35 -10.95
CA ILE A 107 18.21 15.08 -10.26
C ILE A 107 17.56 15.08 -8.87
N GLN A 108 17.64 16.19 -8.12
CA GLN A 108 16.98 16.31 -6.81
C GLN A 108 15.45 16.15 -6.93
N ALA A 109 14.83 16.82 -7.92
CA ALA A 109 13.40 16.67 -8.17
C ALA A 109 13.02 15.22 -8.51
N ARG A 110 13.79 14.54 -9.37
CA ARG A 110 13.56 13.12 -9.70
C ARG A 110 13.69 12.22 -8.48
N GLN A 111 14.65 12.47 -7.60
CA GLN A 111 14.84 11.66 -6.40
C GLN A 111 13.73 11.88 -5.38
N LEU A 112 13.25 13.13 -5.21
CA LEU A 112 12.09 13.43 -4.38
C LEU A 112 10.83 12.73 -4.93
N GLU A 113 10.63 12.79 -6.24
CA GLU A 113 9.49 12.16 -6.88
C GLU A 113 9.51 10.64 -6.70
N LYS A 114 10.65 9.98 -6.91
CA LYS A 114 10.80 8.54 -6.61
C LYS A 114 10.47 8.21 -5.15
N ARG A 115 10.92 9.04 -4.20
CA ARG A 115 10.59 8.83 -2.77
C ARG A 115 9.09 8.95 -2.52
N ARG A 116 8.43 9.93 -3.15
CA ARG A 116 6.96 10.10 -3.08
C ARG A 116 6.24 8.88 -3.66
N TRP A 117 6.62 8.42 -4.85
CA TRP A 117 6.06 7.22 -5.47
C TRP A 117 6.25 5.98 -4.61
N MET A 118 7.44 5.77 -4.05
CA MET A 118 7.69 4.62 -3.15
C MET A 118 6.83 4.68 -1.89
N ALA A 119 6.65 5.86 -1.30
CA ALA A 119 5.79 6.04 -0.13
C ALA A 119 4.31 5.74 -0.48
N LEU A 120 3.82 6.30 -1.59
CA LEU A 120 2.44 6.05 -2.07
C LEU A 120 2.20 4.57 -2.35
N GLU A 121 3.13 3.91 -3.03
CA GLU A 121 3.04 2.48 -3.33
C GLU A 121 3.04 1.63 -2.05
N PHE A 122 3.83 2.00 -1.04
CA PHE A 122 3.82 1.32 0.25
C PHE A 122 2.45 1.46 0.95
N TYR A 123 1.87 2.66 0.97
CA TYR A 123 0.54 2.88 1.53
C TYR A 123 -0.54 2.11 0.75
N ALA A 124 -0.51 2.17 -0.57
CA ALA A 124 -1.43 1.42 -1.42
C ALA A 124 -1.33 -0.08 -1.13
N ARG A 125 -0.13 -0.67 -1.12
CA ARG A 125 0.04 -2.09 -0.78
C ARG A 125 -0.48 -2.43 0.61
N ARG A 126 -0.28 -1.55 1.58
CA ARG A 126 -0.78 -1.74 2.94
C ARG A 126 -2.30 -1.76 2.99
N GLU A 127 -2.95 -0.84 2.27
CA GLU A 127 -4.41 -0.80 2.16
C GLU A 127 -4.95 -2.03 1.42
N TRP A 128 -4.35 -2.40 0.30
CA TRP A 128 -4.71 -3.60 -0.45
C TRP A 128 -4.57 -4.87 0.41
N ALA A 129 -3.48 -4.99 1.16
CA ALA A 129 -3.27 -6.09 2.11
C ALA A 129 -4.33 -6.08 3.23
N ALA A 130 -4.67 -4.91 3.77
CA ALA A 130 -5.70 -4.77 4.78
C ALA A 130 -7.09 -5.18 4.26
N VAL A 131 -7.48 -4.74 3.06
CA VAL A 131 -8.77 -5.10 2.44
C VAL A 131 -8.82 -6.59 2.12
N LYS A 132 -7.74 -7.16 1.58
CA LYS A 132 -7.62 -8.61 1.38
C LYS A 132 -7.79 -9.35 2.70
N LEU A 133 -7.06 -8.97 3.75
CA LEU A 133 -7.16 -9.61 5.06
C LEU A 133 -8.57 -9.47 5.66
N GLN A 134 -9.17 -8.30 5.57
CA GLN A 134 -10.54 -8.06 6.03
C GLN A 134 -11.55 -8.94 5.30
N SER A 135 -11.45 -9.05 3.97
CA SER A 135 -12.35 -9.92 3.19
C SER A 135 -12.17 -11.39 3.57
N TRP A 136 -10.94 -11.84 3.82
CA TRP A 136 -10.65 -13.20 4.27
C TRP A 136 -11.24 -13.48 5.65
N ILE A 137 -11.06 -12.57 6.61
CA ILE A 137 -11.62 -12.70 7.95
C ILE A 137 -13.16 -12.73 7.90
N ARG A 138 -13.78 -11.86 7.10
CA ARG A 138 -15.25 -11.84 6.93
C ARG A 138 -15.76 -13.16 6.35
N MET A 139 -15.13 -13.65 5.27
CA MET A 139 -15.47 -14.93 4.66
C MET A 139 -15.27 -16.09 5.63
N TRP A 140 -14.15 -16.10 6.36
CA TRP A 140 -13.83 -17.12 7.35
C TRP A 140 -14.88 -17.18 8.46
N ARG A 141 -15.29 -16.03 9.02
CA ARG A 141 -16.32 -15.99 10.07
C ARG A 141 -17.66 -16.55 9.58
N ILE A 142 -18.09 -16.20 8.37
CA ILE A 142 -19.32 -16.72 7.76
C ILE A 142 -19.21 -18.24 7.59
N ARG A 143 -18.10 -18.71 7.01
CA ARG A 143 -17.86 -20.15 6.79
C ARG A 143 -17.81 -20.93 8.10
N GLN A 144 -17.17 -20.40 9.13
CA GLN A 144 -17.16 -21.00 10.47
C GLN A 144 -18.55 -21.07 11.07
N SER A 145 -19.35 -20.00 10.95
CA SER A 145 -20.74 -20.00 11.42
C SER A 145 -21.59 -21.04 10.69
N TYR A 146 -21.44 -21.13 9.37
CA TYR A 146 -22.14 -22.11 8.54
C TYR A 146 -21.73 -23.55 8.89
N CYS A 147 -20.43 -23.82 9.05
CA CYS A 147 -19.94 -25.13 9.47
C CYS A 147 -20.45 -25.52 10.86
N ARG A 148 -20.50 -24.58 11.82
CA ARG A 148 -21.07 -24.85 13.15
C ARG A 148 -22.56 -25.19 13.07
N PHE A 149 -23.32 -24.44 12.27
CA PHE A 149 -24.74 -24.69 12.06
C PHE A 149 -24.99 -26.05 11.42
N LEU A 150 -24.27 -26.37 10.34
CA LEU A 150 -24.38 -27.67 9.67
C LEU A 150 -23.98 -28.83 10.60
N ASN A 151 -22.96 -28.66 11.43
CA ASN A 151 -22.57 -29.69 12.38
C ASN A 151 -23.68 -29.95 13.41
N ALA A 152 -24.29 -28.89 13.95
CA ALA A 152 -25.43 -29.01 14.86
C ALA A 152 -26.63 -29.69 14.19
N VAL A 153 -26.99 -29.28 12.97
CA VAL A 153 -28.06 -29.90 12.19
C VAL A 153 -27.76 -31.37 11.93
N ARG A 154 -26.52 -31.72 11.57
CA ARG A 154 -26.13 -33.12 11.33
C ARG A 154 -26.27 -33.97 12.59
N ILE A 155 -25.86 -33.46 13.76
CA ILE A 155 -26.04 -34.15 15.04
C ILE A 155 -27.53 -34.39 15.31
N ILE A 156 -28.38 -33.38 15.14
CA ILE A 156 -29.84 -33.50 15.33
C ILE A 156 -30.43 -34.52 14.35
N GLN A 157 -30.03 -34.48 13.07
CA GLN A 157 -30.50 -35.41 12.06
C GLN A 157 -30.09 -36.85 12.35
N VAL A 158 -28.85 -37.09 12.78
CA VAL A 158 -28.36 -38.42 13.15
C VAL A 158 -29.08 -38.92 14.39
N TYR A 159 -29.27 -38.07 15.40
CA TYR A 159 -30.04 -38.41 16.60
C TYR A 159 -31.47 -38.77 16.24
N TRP A 160 -32.13 -37.97 15.38
CA TRP A 160 -33.48 -38.25 14.91
C TRP A 160 -33.54 -39.56 14.10
N ARG A 161 -32.60 -39.79 13.19
CA ARG A 161 -32.53 -41.04 12.41
C ARG A 161 -32.33 -42.25 13.30
N TRP A 162 -31.42 -42.17 14.27
CA TRP A 162 -31.22 -43.21 15.27
C TRP A 162 -32.49 -43.46 16.08
N HIS A 163 -33.13 -42.39 16.58
CA HIS A 163 -34.36 -42.51 17.35
C HIS A 163 -35.50 -43.15 16.56
N ASN A 164 -35.66 -42.79 15.28
CA ASN A 164 -36.68 -43.39 14.41
C ASN A 164 -36.38 -44.86 14.09
N CYS A 165 -35.13 -45.24 13.83
CA CYS A 165 -34.77 -46.66 13.64
C CYS A 165 -34.94 -47.46 14.93
N HIS A 166 -34.58 -46.87 16.07
CA HIS A 166 -34.73 -47.51 17.38
C HIS A 166 -36.20 -47.70 17.77
N SER A 167 -37.08 -46.74 17.42
CA SER A 167 -38.53 -46.84 17.70
C SER A 167 -39.30 -47.67 16.68
N ARG A 168 -38.77 -47.87 15.47
CA ARG A 168 -39.46 -48.59 14.37
C ARG A 168 -39.15 -50.07 14.29
N GLY A 169 -38.30 -50.57 15.18
CA GLY A 169 -37.97 -51.97 15.24
C GLY A 169 -36.93 -52.39 14.19
N PHE A 170 -36.14 -53.41 14.52
CA PHE A 170 -35.08 -53.94 13.66
C PHE A 170 -35.58 -55.20 12.96
N ILE A 171 -35.35 -55.29 11.65
CA ILE A 171 -35.68 -56.45 10.83
C ILE A 171 -34.36 -57.16 10.48
N GLN A 172 -34.15 -58.35 11.02
CA GLN A 172 -33.01 -59.21 10.73
C GLN A 172 -33.48 -60.38 9.88
N GLY A 173 -32.87 -60.56 8.70
CA GLY A 173 -33.17 -61.68 7.82
C GLY A 173 -31.98 -62.63 7.76
N GLU A 174 -32.20 -63.90 8.08
CA GLU A 174 -31.27 -64.99 7.84
C GLU A 174 -31.87 -65.87 6.73
N TYR A 175 -31.03 -66.29 5.78
CA TYR A 175 -31.45 -67.21 4.74
C TYR A 175 -30.47 -68.38 4.65
N GLU A 176 -31.01 -69.59 4.58
CA GLU A 176 -30.26 -70.81 4.33
C GLU A 176 -30.73 -71.43 3.02
N LEU A 177 -29.79 -71.73 2.15
CA LEU A 177 -30.05 -72.44 0.89
C LEU A 177 -29.73 -73.91 1.12
N LYS A 178 -30.76 -74.76 1.14
CA LYS A 178 -30.61 -76.22 1.12
C LYS A 178 -30.90 -76.71 -0.29
N ASP A 179 -30.28 -77.81 -0.70
CA ASP A 179 -30.18 -78.26 -2.11
C ASP A 179 -31.47 -78.14 -2.95
N ASN A 180 -32.65 -78.34 -2.33
CA ASN A 180 -33.95 -78.26 -3.01
C ASN A 180 -34.93 -77.23 -2.40
N GLN A 181 -34.53 -76.48 -1.37
CA GLN A 181 -35.41 -75.57 -0.61
C GLN A 181 -34.67 -74.33 -0.13
N LEU A 182 -35.24 -73.14 -0.37
CA LEU A 182 -34.80 -71.88 0.21
C LEU A 182 -35.54 -71.66 1.54
N ASN A 183 -34.79 -71.63 2.64
CA ASN A 183 -35.31 -71.33 3.96
C ASN A 183 -35.02 -69.87 4.31
N ILE A 184 -36.07 -69.10 4.56
CA ILE A 184 -35.99 -67.69 4.93
C ILE A 184 -36.53 -67.54 6.35
N GLN A 185 -35.70 -67.03 7.25
CA GLN A 185 -36.08 -66.67 8.60
C GLN A 185 -35.98 -65.16 8.77
N LEU A 186 -37.10 -64.52 9.09
CA LEU A 186 -37.20 -63.09 9.32
C LEU A 186 -37.56 -62.82 10.78
N GLU A 187 -36.69 -62.12 11.49
CA GLU A 187 -36.94 -61.65 12.85
C GLU A 187 -37.26 -60.16 12.82
N ILE A 188 -38.50 -59.82 13.19
CA ILE A 188 -38.99 -58.45 13.31
C ILE A 188 -39.06 -58.13 14.80
N SER A 189 -38.12 -57.34 15.29
CA SER A 189 -38.09 -56.87 16.67
C SER A 189 -38.64 -55.46 16.75
N LEU A 190 -39.58 -55.17 17.63
CA LEU A 190 -40.11 -53.83 17.91
C LEU A 190 -40.07 -53.59 19.43
N GLY A 191 -39.07 -52.84 19.89
CA GLY A 191 -38.86 -52.64 21.33
C GLY A 191 -38.53 -53.96 22.04
N SER A 192 -39.31 -54.33 23.07
CA SER A 192 -39.14 -55.59 23.81
C SER A 192 -39.87 -56.79 23.20
N GLN A 193 -40.61 -56.59 22.10
CA GLN A 193 -41.35 -57.65 21.42
C GLN A 193 -40.58 -58.08 20.16
N ALA A 194 -40.43 -59.39 19.96
CA ALA A 194 -39.80 -59.95 18.76
C ALA A 194 -40.71 -61.02 18.15
N CYS A 195 -41.01 -60.87 16.86
CA CYS A 195 -41.79 -61.79 16.06
C CYS A 195 -40.86 -62.49 15.06
N LYS A 196 -40.84 -63.82 15.09
CA LYS A 196 -40.07 -64.65 14.15
C LYS A 196 -41.01 -65.24 13.11
N VAL A 197 -40.74 -64.96 11.84
CA VAL A 197 -41.48 -65.49 10.69
C VAL A 197 -40.54 -66.41 9.92
N HIS A 198 -41.01 -67.61 9.61
CA HIS A 198 -40.24 -68.65 8.93
C HIS A 198 -40.98 -69.06 7.66
N GLN A 199 -40.27 -69.12 6.54
CA GLN A 199 -40.83 -69.51 5.25
C GLN A 199 -39.86 -70.41 4.48
N CYS A 200 -40.34 -71.59 4.07
CA CYS A 200 -39.63 -72.49 3.16
C CYS A 200 -40.24 -72.37 1.76
N ILE A 201 -39.43 -71.97 0.78
CA ILE A 201 -39.82 -71.89 -0.63
C ILE A 201 -39.14 -73.04 -1.37
N PRO A 202 -39.89 -74.01 -1.95
CA PRO A 202 -39.31 -75.03 -2.80
C PRO A 202 -38.79 -74.38 -4.08
N LEU A 203 -37.52 -74.64 -4.41
CA LEU A 203 -36.92 -74.13 -5.64
C LEU A 203 -37.27 -75.10 -6.78
N PRO A 204 -37.86 -74.63 -7.89
CA PRO A 204 -38.10 -75.49 -9.04
C PRO A 204 -36.75 -75.88 -9.63
N LEU A 205 -36.37 -77.14 -9.47
CA LEU A 205 -35.28 -77.75 -10.22
C LEU A 205 -35.64 -77.64 -11.71
N LYS A 206 -34.91 -76.81 -12.44
CA LYS A 206 -34.94 -76.80 -13.89
C LYS A 206 -34.03 -77.94 -14.33
N GLU A 207 -34.63 -79.07 -14.69
CA GLU A 207 -33.99 -80.16 -15.42
C GLU A 207 -33.41 -79.66 -16.76
#